data_AF-A0A2W0ABI2-F1
#
_entry.id   AF-A0A2W0ABI2-F1
#
_cell.length_a   1.000
_cell.length_b   1.000
_cell.length_c   1.000
_cell.angle_alpha   90.00
_cell.angle_beta   90.00
_cell.angle_gamma   90.00
#
_symmetry.space_group_name_H-M   'P 1'
#
loop_
_entity.id
_entity.type
_entity.pdbx_description
1 polymer ?
#
loop_
_entity_poly.entity_id
_entity_poly.type
_entity_poly.pdbx_seq_one_letter_code
_entity_poly.pdbx_strand_id
1 'polypeptide(L)' 'RWFSELTSKRLRRGTFLSVPELITAIEEFMDTWNRNPKPFVWTATVDSIVEKLRRCRQTLENIQPGCTLPRSRKRRKQ' A
#
# COMPACT_ATOMS: atom_id res chain seq x y z
N ARG A 1 -4.51 -11.46 -5.61
CA ARG A 1 -4.38 -10.66 -4.36
C ARG A 1 -5.78 -10.42 -3.81
N TRP A 2 -5.99 -10.46 -2.48
CA TRP A 2 -7.33 -10.42 -1.85
C TRP A 2 -8.24 -9.31 -2.39
N PHE A 3 -7.82 -8.04 -2.33
CA PHE A 3 -8.61 -6.91 -2.80
C PHE A 3 -8.99 -7.00 -4.28
N SER A 4 -8.05 -7.42 -5.14
CA SER A 4 -8.32 -7.59 -6.57
C SER A 4 -9.38 -8.68 -6.81
N GLU A 5 -9.42 -9.72 -5.99
CA GLU A 5 -10.41 -10.79 -6.08
C GLU A 5 -11.78 -10.31 -5.64
N LEU A 6 -11.87 -9.59 -4.51
CA LEU A 6 -13.10 -8.95 -4.05
C LEU A 6 -13.68 -8.04 -5.13
N THR A 7 -12.85 -7.16 -5.70
CA THR A 7 -13.30 -6.21 -6.73
C THR A 7 -13.79 -6.91 -7.99
N SER A 8 -13.02 -7.87 -8.52
CA SER A 8 -13.36 -8.52 -9.80
C SER A 8 -14.51 -9.53 -9.68
N LYS A 9 -14.63 -10.23 -8.55
CA LYS A 9 -15.60 -11.32 -8.37
C LYS A 9 -16.91 -10.87 -7.75
N ARG A 10 -16.89 -9.91 -6.82
CA ARG A 10 -18.09 -9.43 -6.13
C ARG A 10 -18.47 -8.02 -6.56
N LEU A 11 -17.58 -7.04 -6.44
CA LEU A 11 -17.97 -5.63 -6.60
C LEU A 11 -18.32 -5.23 -8.04
N ARG A 12 -17.51 -5.63 -9.03
CA ARG A 12 -17.75 -5.27 -10.44
C ARG A 12 -18.87 -6.06 -11.13
N ARG A 13 -19.24 -7.21 -10.55
CA ARG A 13 -20.28 -8.10 -11.10
C ARG A 13 -21.61 -7.94 -10.37
N GLY A 14 -21.59 -7.43 -9.14
CA GLY A 14 -22.78 -7.13 -8.36
C GLY A 14 -23.41 -5.80 -8.77
N THR A 15 -24.73 -5.73 -8.64
CA THR A 15 -25.48 -4.48 -8.61
C THR A 15 -26.09 -4.40 -7.22
N PHE A 16 -25.92 -3.27 -6.54
CA PHE A 16 -26.38 -3.08 -5.16
C PHE A 16 -27.39 -1.93 -5.14
N LEU A 17 -28.56 -2.18 -4.59
CA LEU A 17 -29.65 -1.21 -4.46
C LEU A 17 -29.46 -0.30 -3.24
N SER A 18 -28.59 -0.69 -2.31
CA SER A 18 -28.32 0.07 -1.09
C SER A 18 -26.92 -0.18 -0.52
N VAL A 19 -26.46 0.73 0.36
CA VAL A 19 -25.19 0.57 1.07
C VAL A 19 -25.19 -0.64 2.03
N PRO A 20 -26.25 -0.93 2.81
CA PRO A 20 -26.30 -2.13 3.64
C PRO A 20 -26.14 -3.44 2.85
N GLU A 21 -26.73 -3.49 1.65
CA GLU A 21 -26.59 -4.66 0.76
C GLU A 21 -25.13 -4.84 0.28
N LEU A 22 -24.46 -3.73 -0.07
CA LEU A 22 -23.05 -3.77 -0.41
C LEU A 22 -22.18 -4.26 0.76
N ILE A 23 -22.44 -3.79 1.98
CA ILE A 23 -21.72 -4.21 3.19
C ILE A 23 -21.90 -5.72 3.38
N THR A 24 -23.14 -6.22 3.32
CA THR A 24 -23.46 -7.64 3.45
C THR A 24 -22.69 -8.48 2.42
N ALA A 25 -22.67 -8.05 1.16
CA ALA A 25 -21.95 -8.76 0.10
C ALA A 25 -20.43 -8.81 0.30
N ILE A 26 -19.85 -7.81 0.96
CA ILE A 26 -18.42 -7.78 1.33
C ILE A 26 -18.16 -8.72 2.50
N GLU A 27 -19.01 -8.72 3.53
CA GLU A 27 -18.92 -9.59 4.71
C GLU A 27 -19.00 -11.08 4.31
N GLU A 28 -19.97 -11.46 3.48
CA GLU A 28 -20.08 -12.82 2.93
C GLU A 28 -18.83 -13.25 2.16
N PHE A 29 -18.24 -12.33 1.41
CA PHE A 29 -17.01 -12.60 0.67
C PHE A 29 -15.83 -12.81 1.61
N MET A 30 -15.73 -11.98 2.66
CA MET A 30 -14.74 -12.16 3.73
C MET A 30 -14.87 -13.52 4.38
N ASP A 31 -16.07 -13.92 4.81
CA ASP A 31 -16.31 -15.20 5.46
C ASP A 31 -15.91 -16.37 4.57
N THR A 32 -16.33 -16.32 3.31
CA THR A 32 -15.98 -17.37 2.33
C THR A 32 -14.48 -17.43 2.09
N TRP A 33 -13.81 -16.28 1.96
CA TRP A 33 -12.38 -16.22 1.74
C TRP A 33 -11.58 -16.69 2.96
N ASN A 34 -12.03 -16.34 4.16
CA ASN A 34 -11.36 -16.66 5.42
C ASN A 34 -11.48 -18.14 5.81
N ARG A 35 -12.42 -18.91 5.23
CA ARG A 35 -12.50 -20.37 5.42
C ARG A 35 -11.28 -21.13 4.89
N ASN A 36 -10.64 -20.64 3.82
CA ASN A 36 -9.40 -21.21 3.30
C ASN A 36 -8.46 -20.08 2.87
N PRO A 37 -7.86 -19.38 3.84
CA PRO A 37 -7.10 -18.19 3.54
C PRO A 37 -5.80 -18.59 2.85
N LYS A 38 -5.46 -17.87 1.78
CA LYS A 38 -4.10 -17.88 1.24
C LYS A 38 -3.33 -16.74 1.92
N PRO A 39 -2.54 -17.03 2.97
CA PRO A 39 -1.86 -15.98 3.72
C PRO A 39 -0.86 -15.28 2.80
N PHE A 40 -0.79 -13.95 2.93
CA PHE A 40 0.35 -13.22 2.42
C PHE A 40 1.51 -13.40 3.40
N VAL A 41 2.53 -14.16 2.99
CA VAL A 41 3.73 -14.36 3.80
C VAL A 41 4.70 -13.24 3.50
N TRP A 42 5.05 -12.47 4.53
CA TRP A 42 6.10 -11.48 4.43
C TRP A 42 7.47 -12.19 4.38
N THR A 43 8.11 -12.20 3.21
CA THR A 43 9.40 -12.90 3.02
C THR A 43 10.62 -12.02 3.28
N ALA A 44 10.46 -10.70 3.30
CA ALA A 44 11.58 -9.80 3.55
C ALA A 44 11.97 -9.83 5.04
N THR A 45 13.21 -10.21 5.31
CA THR A 45 13.79 -10.15 6.66
C THR A 45 13.94 -8.69 7.10
N VAL A 46 13.98 -8.47 8.42
CA VAL A 46 14.24 -7.15 9.01
C VAL A 46 15.52 -6.56 8.43
N ASP A 47 16.59 -7.35 8.35
CA ASP A 47 17.88 -6.91 7.79
C ASP A 47 17.76 -6.48 6.32
N SER A 48 17.00 -7.23 5.51
CA SER A 48 16.75 -6.84 4.11
C SER A 48 15.99 -5.52 4.00
N ILE A 49 15.10 -5.22 4.94
CA ILE A 49 14.35 -3.96 4.95
C ILE A 49 15.27 -2.82 5.35
N VAL A 50 16.04 -2.99 6.42
CA VAL A 50 16.99 -1.99 6.91
C VAL A 50 18.05 -1.66 5.85
N GLU A 51 18.55 -2.67 5.14
CA GLU A 51 19.52 -2.48 4.07
C GLU A 51 18.94 -1.67 2.90
N LYS A 52 17.68 -1.94 2.51
CA LYS A 52 16.99 -1.13 1.50
C LYS A 52 16.82 0.32 1.95
N LEU A 53 16.47 0.55 3.21
CA LEU A 53 16.36 1.90 3.76
C LEU A 53 17.70 2.65 3.72
N ARG A 54 18.81 1.98 4.08
CA ARG A 54 20.16 2.56 3.99
C ARG A 54 20.50 2.99 2.56
N ARG A 55 20.26 2.11 1.58
CA ARG A 55 20.49 2.41 0.16
C ARG A 55 19.64 3.58 -0.32
N CYS A 56 18.35 3.57 -0.02
CA CYS A 56 17.45 4.68 -0.36
C CYS A 56 17.95 6.00 0.23
N ARG A 57 18.34 6.01 1.51
CA ARG A 57 18.88 7.21 2.16
C ARG A 57 20.14 7.72 1.46
N GLN A 58 21.09 6.85 1.15
CA GLN A 58 22.30 7.23 0.41
C GLN A 58 21.97 7.87 -0.93
N THR A 59 21.03 7.31 -1.70
CA THR A 59 20.60 7.90 -2.97
C THR A 59 19.96 9.27 -2.77
N LEU A 60 19.13 9.44 -1.75
CA LEU A 60 18.44 10.70 -1.46
C LEU A 60 19.37 11.80 -0.97
N GLU A 61 20.49 11.46 -0.30
CA GLU A 61 21.51 12.45 0.07
C GLU A 61 22.24 13.06 -1.13
N ASN A 62 22.30 12.34 -2.27
CA ASN A 62 22.95 12.85 -3.48
C ASN A 62 22.11 13.91 -4.21
N ILE A 63 20.81 14.00 -3.93
CA ILE A 63 19.91 15.02 -4.48
C ILE A 63 20.10 16.28 -3.63
N GLN A 64 20.29 17.48 -4.22
CA GLN A 64 20.45 18.71 -3.42
C GLN A 64 19.12 19.47 -3.22
N PRO A 65 18.78 19.88 -1.98
CA PRO A 65 19.45 19.51 -0.71
C PRO A 65 19.28 18.01 -0.41
N GLY A 66 20.28 17.39 0.22
CA GLY A 66 20.15 16.01 0.71
C GLY A 66 18.92 15.88 1.59
N CYS A 67 18.27 14.70 1.64
CA CYS A 67 16.99 14.56 2.34
C CYS A 67 17.04 14.86 3.85
N THR A 68 18.22 14.84 4.45
CA THR A 68 18.42 15.24 5.85
C THR A 68 18.67 16.73 6.04
N LEU A 69 18.89 17.49 4.95
CA LEU A 69 19.20 18.91 4.98
C LEU A 69 17.97 19.77 4.62
N PRO A 70 17.75 20.90 5.32
CA PRO A 70 16.72 21.84 4.95
C PRO A 70 16.92 22.38 3.53
N ARG A 71 15.82 22.55 2.79
CA ARG A 71 15.85 23.16 1.46
C ARG A 71 16.23 24.62 1.54
N SER A 72 17.41 24.94 1.01
CA SER A 72 17.87 26.32 0.88
C SER A 72 16.90 27.11 0.00
N ARG A 73 16.29 28.15 0.56
CA ARG A 73 15.50 29.13 -0.19
C ARG A 73 16.48 30.05 -0.91
N LYS A 74 16.53 30.01 -2.25
CA LYS A 74 17.28 30.99 -3.03
C LYS A 74 16.75 32.39 -2.72
N ARG A 75 17.55 33.24 -2.06
CA ARG A 75 17.26 34.67 -1.96
C ARG A 75 17.37 35.26 -3.37
N ARG A 76 16.30 35.89 -3.85
CA ARG A 76 16.35 36.72 -5.07
C ARG A 76 17.34 37.86 -4.81
N LYS A 77 18.40 37.98 -5.62
CA LYS A 77 19.26 39.17 -5.61
C LYS A 77 18.46 40.33 -6.18
N GLN A 78 18.52 41.47 -5.51
CA GLN A 78 18.04 42.78 -5.99
C GLN A 78 18.84 43.20 -7.22
#